data_AF-A0A960K111-F1
#
_entry.id   AF-A0A960K111-F1
#
_cell.length_a   1.000
_cell.length_b   1.000
_cell.length_c   1.000
_cell.angle_alpha   90.00
_cell.angle_beta   90.00
_cell.angle_gamma   90.00
#
_symmetry.space_group_name_H-M   'P 1'
#
loop_
_entity.id
_entity.type
_entity.pdbx_description
1 polymer ?
#
loop_
_entity_poly.entity_id
_entity_poly.type
_entity_poly.pdbx_seq_one_letter_code
_entity_poly.pdbx_strand_id
1 'polypeptide(L)'
;MRYDDQLPGQRFHMRRHNGNVFLIHHPSCRLLARTRGFLEEIGLHPVELPSHSEPQLTLVERFEDYASDAYAVILLSRQPADGANGPARFADRDLLVQAGFMAGKLGRRKVALLVEDELEVPAQCSDFLCIPIDDIGIWKFALMRDLVVAGFAVRRELAIMRPERLISVKPTPRAADGT
;
A
#
# COMPACT_ATOMS: atom_id res chain seq x y z
N MET A 1 7.10 -41.88 -15.47
CA MET A 1 8.12 -41.05 -14.82
C MET A 1 7.39 -40.28 -13.73
N ARG A 2 7.54 -40.69 -12.47
CA ARG A 2 6.91 -40.05 -11.31
C ARG A 2 7.86 -38.94 -10.86
N TYR A 3 7.41 -37.70 -10.89
CA TYR A 3 8.11 -36.62 -10.20
C TYR A 3 7.73 -36.72 -8.72
N ASP A 4 8.48 -37.56 -8.00
CA ASP A 4 8.75 -37.33 -6.59
C ASP A 4 9.95 -36.37 -6.57
N ASP A 5 9.70 -35.11 -6.26
CA ASP A 5 10.75 -34.19 -5.83
C ASP A 5 10.15 -33.28 -4.75
N GLN A 6 10.40 -33.68 -3.52
CA GLN A 6 10.28 -32.82 -2.35
C GLN A 6 11.30 -31.68 -2.48
N LEU A 7 10.84 -30.51 -2.91
CA LEU A 7 11.55 -29.26 -2.67
C LEU A 7 11.18 -28.75 -1.27
N PRO A 8 12.15 -28.33 -0.43
CA PRO A 8 11.86 -27.70 0.85
C PRO A 8 11.36 -26.27 0.59
N GLY A 9 10.10 -26.15 0.17
CA GLY A 9 9.42 -24.87 0.18
C GLY A 9 9.33 -24.39 1.62
N GLN A 10 9.98 -23.28 1.94
CA GLN A 10 9.59 -22.49 3.10
C GLN A 10 8.15 -22.05 2.85
N ARG A 11 7.20 -22.89 3.25
CA ARG A 11 5.81 -22.49 3.44
C ARG A 11 5.88 -21.33 4.40
N PHE A 12 5.63 -20.10 3.91
CA PHE A 12 5.35 -18.97 4.77
C PHE A 12 4.11 -19.34 5.56
N HIS A 13 4.30 -19.98 6.70
CA HIS A 13 3.25 -20.21 7.68
C HIS A 13 2.94 -18.85 8.26
N MET A 14 2.16 -18.06 7.51
CA MET A 14 1.46 -16.93 8.10
C MET A 14 0.55 -17.53 9.14
N ARG A 15 0.94 -17.31 10.41
CA ARG A 15 0.00 -17.45 11.51
C ARG A 15 -1.25 -16.66 11.12
N ARG A 16 -2.42 -17.30 11.26
CA ARG A 16 -3.71 -16.66 11.03
C ARG A 16 -3.85 -15.50 12.00
N HIS A 17 -3.35 -14.34 11.61
CA HIS A 17 -3.55 -13.09 12.30
C HIS A 17 -4.76 -12.44 11.64
N ASN A 18 -5.82 -12.24 12.42
CA ASN A 18 -6.87 -11.31 12.01
C ASN A 18 -6.20 -9.96 11.68
N GLY A 19 -6.46 -9.40 10.50
CA GLY A 19 -5.96 -8.07 10.14
C GLY A 19 -4.70 -8.02 9.28
N ASN A 20 -4.42 -9.06 8.49
CA ASN A 20 -3.35 -9.01 7.49
C ASN A 20 -3.69 -8.00 6.38
N VAL A 21 -2.82 -7.00 6.20
CA VAL A 21 -2.89 -6.04 5.10
C VAL A 21 -1.67 -6.23 4.22
N PHE A 22 -1.87 -6.64 2.98
CA PHE A 22 -0.80 -6.77 2.00
C PHE A 22 -0.38 -5.41 1.47
N LEU A 23 0.91 -5.12 1.54
CA LEU A 23 1.52 -3.97 0.87
C LEU A 23 2.19 -4.48 -0.42
N ILE A 24 1.67 -4.02 -1.56
CA ILE A 24 2.16 -4.39 -2.89
C ILE A 24 2.80 -3.17 -3.51
N HIS A 25 4.07 -3.28 -3.88
CA HIS A 25 4.82 -2.14 -4.40
C HIS A 25 6.01 -2.59 -5.23
N HIS A 26 6.54 -1.66 -6.02
CA HIS A 26 7.82 -1.83 -6.69
C HIS A 26 9.00 -1.62 -5.71
N PRO A 27 10.23 -2.07 -6.03
CA PRO A 27 11.36 -2.06 -5.09
C PRO A 27 11.73 -0.67 -4.52
N SER A 28 11.59 0.38 -5.31
CA SER A 28 11.98 1.75 -4.94
C SER A 28 10.83 2.59 -4.36
N CYS A 29 9.80 1.94 -3.79
CA CYS A 29 8.56 2.60 -3.40
C CYS A 29 8.74 3.57 -2.23
N ARG A 30 8.41 4.84 -2.46
CA ARG A 30 8.53 5.92 -1.46
C ARG A 30 7.40 5.93 -0.44
N LEU A 31 6.28 5.30 -0.76
CA LEU A 31 5.09 5.25 0.09
C LEU A 31 5.14 4.12 1.13
N LEU A 32 6.05 3.15 0.96
CA LEU A 32 6.09 1.91 1.75
C LEU A 32 6.20 2.16 3.25
N ALA A 33 7.26 2.83 3.68
CA ALA A 33 7.54 3.05 5.10
C ALA A 33 6.43 3.87 5.77
N ARG A 34 5.93 4.92 5.08
CA ARG A 34 4.85 5.78 5.56
C ARG A 34 3.53 5.02 5.72
N THR A 35 3.19 4.17 4.75
CA THR A 35 1.96 3.38 4.76
C THR A 35 2.03 2.27 5.81
N ARG A 36 3.17 1.55 5.87
CA ARG A 36 3.44 0.53 6.89
C ARG A 36 3.27 1.09 8.30
N GLY A 37 3.97 2.18 8.61
CA GLY A 37 3.91 2.80 9.94
C GLY A 37 2.50 3.22 10.33
N PHE A 38 1.72 3.77 9.38
CA PHE A 38 0.32 4.11 9.62
C PHE A 38 -0.55 2.88 9.91
N LEU A 39 -0.41 1.81 9.15
CA LEU A 39 -1.18 0.57 9.36
C LEU A 39 -0.87 -0.05 10.73
N GLU A 40 0.40 -0.06 11.14
CA GLU A 40 0.84 -0.52 12.45
C GLU A 40 0.29 0.37 13.59
N GLU A 41 0.31 1.69 13.39
CA GLU A 41 -0.24 2.69 14.31
C GLU A 41 -1.73 2.40 14.59
N ILE A 42 -2.53 2.11 13.55
CA ILE A 42 -3.94 1.74 13.70
C ILE A 42 -4.17 0.27 14.12
N GLY A 43 -3.10 -0.47 14.45
CA GLY A 43 -3.17 -1.82 15.02
C GLY A 43 -3.33 -2.95 14.03
N LEU A 44 -3.01 -2.73 12.76
CA LEU A 44 -2.99 -3.77 11.73
C LEU A 44 -1.58 -4.32 11.53
N HIS A 45 -1.49 -5.45 10.83
CA HIS A 45 -0.23 -6.15 10.56
C HIS A 45 0.06 -6.11 9.06
N PRO A 46 0.78 -5.07 8.57
CA PRO A 46 1.14 -4.97 7.17
C PRO A 46 2.20 -6.00 6.79
N VAL A 47 1.92 -6.78 5.76
CA VAL A 47 2.86 -7.74 5.19
C VAL A 47 3.32 -7.25 3.83
N GLU A 48 4.64 -7.11 3.68
CA GLU A 48 5.22 -6.95 2.36
C GLU A 48 5.11 -8.24 1.58
N LEU A 49 4.72 -8.13 0.32
CA LEU A 49 4.81 -9.25 -0.58
C LEU A 49 6.26 -9.40 -1.08
N PRO A 50 6.78 -10.63 -1.15
CA PRO A 50 8.12 -10.86 -1.69
C PRO A 50 8.25 -10.22 -3.08
N SER A 51 9.22 -9.32 -3.21
CA SER A 51 9.54 -8.66 -4.47
C SER A 51 10.03 -9.68 -5.52
N HIS A 52 10.15 -9.24 -6.77
CA HIS A 52 10.47 -10.07 -7.95
C HIS A 52 11.80 -10.85 -7.88
N SER A 53 12.58 -10.70 -6.82
CA SER A 53 13.90 -11.31 -6.60
C SER A 53 13.88 -12.80 -6.23
N GLU A 54 12.71 -13.41 -6.05
CA GLU A 54 12.54 -14.86 -5.83
C GLU A 54 12.15 -15.55 -7.14
N PRO A 55 13.12 -16.05 -7.93
CA PRO A 55 12.91 -16.54 -9.30
C PRO A 55 12.10 -17.85 -9.39
N GLN A 56 11.75 -18.45 -8.26
CA GLN A 56 11.14 -19.78 -8.18
C GLN A 56 9.62 -19.77 -7.99
N LEU A 57 8.99 -18.61 -7.81
CA LEU A 57 7.54 -18.51 -7.61
C LEU A 57 6.91 -17.55 -8.63
N THR A 58 5.93 -18.04 -9.37
CA THR A 58 5.05 -17.22 -10.21
C THR A 58 4.20 -16.29 -9.36
N LEU A 59 3.64 -15.25 -9.99
CA LEU A 59 2.73 -14.33 -9.33
C LEU A 59 1.61 -15.09 -8.59
N VAL A 60 1.02 -16.09 -9.26
CA VAL A 60 -0.07 -16.91 -8.72
C VAL A 60 0.37 -17.71 -7.50
N GLU A 61 1.51 -18.41 -7.58
CA GLU A 61 2.04 -19.23 -6.48
C GLU A 61 2.45 -18.40 -5.27
N ARG A 62 2.98 -17.18 -5.48
CA ARG A 62 3.21 -16.24 -4.39
C ARG A 62 1.92 -15.95 -3.66
N PHE A 63 0.81 -15.82 -4.40
CA PHE A 63 -0.45 -15.42 -3.83
C PHE A 63 -1.32 -16.55 -3.29
N GLU A 64 -1.12 -17.81 -3.70
CA GLU A 64 -2.00 -18.95 -3.40
C GLU A 64 -2.21 -19.21 -1.91
N ASP A 65 -1.15 -19.17 -1.11
CA ASP A 65 -1.17 -19.44 0.34
C ASP A 65 -1.80 -18.30 1.17
N TYR A 66 -2.11 -17.15 0.55
CA TYR A 66 -2.70 -16.04 1.30
C TYR A 66 -4.18 -16.21 1.58
N ALA A 67 -4.53 -15.84 2.81
CA ALA A 67 -5.84 -16.00 3.39
C ALA A 67 -6.90 -15.13 2.68
N SER A 68 -8.09 -15.69 2.45
CA SER A 68 -9.22 -15.01 1.78
C SER A 68 -9.83 -13.85 2.58
N ASP A 69 -9.40 -13.70 3.83
CA ASP A 69 -9.79 -12.69 4.81
C ASP A 69 -8.81 -11.50 4.89
N ALA A 70 -7.85 -11.39 3.97
CA ALA A 70 -6.91 -10.27 3.91
C ALA A 70 -7.44 -9.04 3.13
N TYR A 71 -6.73 -7.90 3.29
CA TYR A 71 -6.91 -6.68 2.51
C TYR A 71 -5.61 -6.39 1.73
N ALA A 72 -5.72 -5.79 0.53
CA ALA A 72 -4.56 -5.41 -0.27
C ALA A 72 -4.50 -3.90 -0.51
N VAL A 73 -3.32 -3.32 -0.29
CA VAL A 73 -3.00 -1.93 -0.58
C VAL A 73 -1.89 -1.91 -1.63
N ILE A 74 -2.22 -1.39 -2.81
CA ILE A 74 -1.28 -1.25 -3.91
C ILE A 74 -0.67 0.15 -3.84
N LEU A 75 0.65 0.24 -3.74
CA LEU A 75 1.39 1.50 -3.65
C LEU A 75 1.90 1.89 -5.03
N LEU A 76 1.21 2.83 -5.66
CA LEU A 76 1.60 3.38 -6.94
C LEU A 76 2.42 4.65 -6.69
N SER A 77 3.75 4.51 -6.67
CA SER A 77 4.67 5.64 -6.59
C SER A 77 5.53 5.78 -7.85
N ARG A 78 5.98 7.00 -8.11
CA ARG A 78 6.78 7.34 -9.28
C ARG A 78 8.09 6.58 -9.24
N GLN A 79 8.41 5.95 -10.36
CA GLN A 79 9.75 5.41 -10.54
C GLN A 79 10.74 6.56 -10.72
N PRO A 80 11.97 6.42 -10.23
CA PRO A 80 13.07 7.29 -10.63
C PRO A 80 13.13 7.39 -12.16
N ALA A 81 13.47 8.58 -12.66
CA ALA A 81 13.79 8.77 -14.08
C ALA A 81 14.94 7.85 -14.49
N ASP A 82 14.76 7.09 -15.57
CA ASP A 82 15.81 6.27 -16.18
C ASP A 82 16.59 7.10 -17.21
N GLY A 83 17.35 8.10 -16.73
CA GLY A 83 18.32 8.88 -17.51
C GLY A 83 17.73 9.76 -18.62
N ALA A 84 17.14 9.17 -19.66
CA ALA A 84 16.63 9.83 -20.87
C ALA A 84 15.14 10.19 -20.81
N ASN A 85 14.35 9.50 -19.98
CA ASN A 85 12.95 9.85 -19.76
C ASN A 85 12.78 10.47 -18.38
N GLY A 86 11.99 11.54 -18.31
CA GLY A 86 11.55 12.09 -17.03
C GLY A 86 10.81 11.03 -16.19
N PRO A 87 10.58 11.31 -14.90
CA PRO A 87 9.91 10.38 -14.00
C PRO A 87 8.58 9.87 -14.58
N ALA A 88 8.34 8.56 -14.45
CA ALA A 88 7.19 7.88 -15.04
C ALA A 88 5.88 8.61 -14.70
N ARG A 89 5.10 8.91 -15.74
CA ARG A 89 3.81 9.60 -15.63
C ARG A 89 2.64 8.64 -15.44
N PHE A 90 2.79 7.38 -15.86
CA PHE A 90 1.76 6.35 -15.74
C PHE A 90 2.08 5.38 -14.62
N ALA A 91 1.03 4.86 -13.97
CA ALA A 91 1.17 3.80 -13.00
C ALA A 91 1.83 2.54 -13.58
N ASP A 92 2.62 1.86 -12.73
CA ASP A 92 3.31 0.62 -13.08
C ASP A 92 2.31 -0.47 -13.49
N ARG A 93 2.45 -0.97 -14.71
CA ARG A 93 1.51 -1.94 -15.29
C ARG A 93 1.50 -3.26 -14.52
N ASP A 94 2.64 -3.70 -13.99
CA ASP A 94 2.72 -4.94 -13.24
C ASP A 94 1.98 -4.82 -11.91
N LEU A 95 2.06 -3.66 -11.26
CA LEU A 95 1.27 -3.37 -10.06
C LEU A 95 -0.24 -3.32 -10.36
N LEU A 96 -0.64 -2.81 -11.52
CA LEU A 96 -2.06 -2.83 -11.92
C LEU A 96 -2.56 -4.25 -12.22
N VAL A 97 -1.74 -5.11 -12.82
CA VAL A 97 -2.04 -6.54 -13.00
C VAL A 97 -2.21 -7.21 -11.64
N GLN A 98 -1.33 -6.93 -10.68
CA GLN A 98 -1.41 -7.44 -9.31
C GLN A 98 -2.67 -6.94 -8.58
N ALA A 99 -3.06 -5.68 -8.79
CA ALA A 99 -4.32 -5.14 -8.28
C ALA A 99 -5.53 -5.91 -8.81
N GLY A 100 -5.57 -6.17 -10.11
CA GLY A 100 -6.61 -6.97 -10.76
C GLY A 100 -6.69 -8.40 -10.21
N PHE A 101 -5.53 -9.03 -10.05
CA PHE A 101 -5.43 -10.36 -9.45
C PHE A 101 -5.99 -10.38 -8.02
N MET A 102 -5.56 -9.43 -7.17
CA MET A 102 -6.05 -9.33 -5.80
C MET A 102 -7.54 -9.05 -5.72
N ALA A 103 -8.09 -8.24 -6.63
CA ALA A 103 -9.53 -8.01 -6.69
C ALA A 103 -10.31 -9.28 -7.04
N GLY A 104 -9.76 -10.13 -7.93
CA GLY A 104 -10.32 -11.44 -8.24
C GLY A 104 -10.31 -12.40 -7.05
N LYS A 105 -9.23 -12.40 -6.25
CA LYS A 105 -9.05 -13.30 -5.11
C LYS A 105 -9.78 -12.86 -3.83
N LEU A 106 -9.65 -11.59 -3.45
CA LEU A 106 -10.16 -11.04 -2.18
C LEU A 106 -11.53 -10.35 -2.33
N GLY A 107 -11.91 -10.05 -3.57
CA GLY A 107 -13.01 -9.16 -3.90
C GLY A 107 -12.56 -7.71 -3.98
N ARG A 108 -13.12 -6.96 -4.94
CA ARG A 108 -12.74 -5.56 -5.25
C ARG A 108 -12.78 -4.62 -4.03
N ARG A 109 -13.72 -4.83 -3.10
CA ARG A 109 -13.86 -3.99 -1.88
C ARG A 109 -12.76 -4.21 -0.84
N LYS A 110 -11.82 -5.12 -1.08
CA LYS A 110 -10.66 -5.37 -0.23
C LYS A 110 -9.36 -4.95 -0.90
N VAL A 111 -9.43 -4.10 -1.91
CA VAL A 111 -8.27 -3.59 -2.67
C VAL A 111 -8.36 -2.08 -2.81
N ALA A 112 -7.34 -1.37 -2.33
CA ALA A 112 -7.17 0.06 -2.55
C ALA A 112 -5.86 0.36 -3.28
N LEU A 113 -5.90 1.37 -4.15
CA LEU A 113 -4.73 1.93 -4.82
C LEU A 113 -4.36 3.24 -4.11
N LEU A 114 -3.19 3.28 -3.47
CA LEU A 114 -2.59 4.54 -2.99
C LEU A 114 -1.74 5.12 -4.11
N VAL A 115 -2.09 6.33 -4.55
CA VAL A 115 -1.55 6.95 -5.76
C VAL A 115 -0.74 8.17 -5.38
N GLU A 116 0.57 8.16 -5.67
CA GLU A 116 1.39 9.35 -5.54
C GLU A 116 0.92 10.43 -6.53
N ASP A 117 1.04 11.70 -6.13
CA ASP A 117 0.62 12.83 -6.95
C ASP A 117 1.24 12.81 -8.35
N GLU A 118 0.47 13.33 -9.31
CA GLU A 118 0.80 13.42 -10.74
C GLU A 118 0.90 12.08 -11.50
N LEU A 119 0.64 10.95 -10.83
CA LEU A 119 0.60 9.64 -11.48
C LEU A 119 -0.75 9.39 -12.14
N GLU A 120 -0.74 9.15 -13.45
CA GLU A 120 -1.94 8.80 -14.21
C GLU A 120 -2.24 7.30 -14.07
N VAL A 121 -3.43 7.01 -13.53
CA VAL A 121 -3.99 5.67 -13.43
C VAL A 121 -4.92 5.42 -14.63
N PRO A 122 -4.80 4.29 -15.34
CA PRO A 122 -5.67 3.98 -16.48
C PRO A 122 -7.16 3.95 -16.10
N ALA A 123 -8.01 4.40 -17.03
CA ALA A 123 -9.46 4.48 -16.81
C ALA A 123 -10.11 3.12 -16.48
N GLN A 124 -9.51 2.00 -16.88
CA GLN A 124 -9.95 0.65 -16.53
C GLN A 124 -9.87 0.37 -15.03
N CYS A 125 -9.07 1.14 -14.28
CA CYS A 125 -8.96 1.03 -12.84
C CYS A 125 -9.94 1.94 -12.09
N SER A 126 -10.84 2.66 -12.78
CA SER A 126 -11.83 3.56 -12.17
C SER A 126 -12.78 2.90 -11.18
N ASP A 127 -12.95 1.58 -11.29
CA ASP A 127 -13.75 0.76 -10.39
C ASP A 127 -13.06 0.43 -9.06
N PHE A 128 -11.75 0.69 -8.95
CA PHE A 128 -11.00 0.55 -7.69
C PHE A 128 -11.16 1.80 -6.82
N LEU A 129 -10.98 1.62 -5.51
CA LEU A 129 -10.77 2.76 -4.63
C LEU A 129 -9.36 3.32 -4.86
N CYS A 130 -9.27 4.43 -5.59
CA CYS A 130 -8.05 5.21 -5.74
C CYS A 130 -7.98 6.31 -4.67
N ILE A 131 -6.93 6.29 -3.86
CA ILE A 131 -6.69 7.26 -2.79
C ILE A 131 -5.42 8.05 -3.17
N PRO A 132 -5.55 9.32 -3.56
CA PRO A 132 -4.38 10.17 -3.79
C PRO A 132 -3.65 10.43 -2.48
N ILE A 133 -2.31 10.38 -2.51
CA ILE A 133 -1.46 10.68 -1.37
C ILE A 133 -1.29 12.19 -1.26
N ASP A 134 -1.69 12.74 -0.12
CA ASP A 134 -1.46 14.14 0.23
C ASP A 134 -0.49 14.28 1.42
N ASP A 135 0.15 15.43 1.53
CA ASP A 135 1.09 15.72 2.62
C ASP A 135 0.41 15.98 3.97
N ILE A 136 -0.83 16.49 3.95
CA ILE A 136 -1.59 16.83 5.16
C ILE A 136 -2.21 15.61 5.86
N GLY A 137 -2.15 14.42 5.24
CA GLY A 137 -2.52 13.13 5.81
C GLY A 137 -3.98 12.69 5.63
N ILE A 138 -4.74 13.30 4.73
CA ILE A 138 -6.15 12.94 4.45
C ILE A 138 -6.26 11.49 3.95
N TRP A 139 -5.31 11.02 3.14
CA TRP A 139 -5.27 9.64 2.62
C TRP A 139 -5.33 8.58 3.75
N LYS A 140 -4.76 8.88 4.92
CA LYS A 140 -4.79 8.00 6.09
C LYS A 140 -6.23 7.74 6.55
N PHE A 141 -7.02 8.80 6.61
CA PHE A 141 -8.43 8.72 6.99
C PHE A 141 -9.24 7.96 5.94
N ALA A 142 -9.01 8.24 4.65
CA ALA A 142 -9.67 7.53 3.56
C ALA A 142 -9.40 6.02 3.60
N LEU A 143 -8.14 5.63 3.80
CA LEU A 143 -7.73 4.22 3.90
C LEU A 143 -8.31 3.55 5.15
N MET A 144 -8.21 4.19 6.31
CA MET A 144 -8.78 3.66 7.56
C MET A 144 -10.30 3.44 7.45
N ARG A 145 -11.02 4.40 6.86
CA ARG A 145 -12.46 4.26 6.64
C ARG A 145 -12.76 3.03 5.78
N ASP A 146 -12.01 2.83 4.70
CA ASP A 146 -12.23 1.69 3.82
C ASP A 146 -11.92 0.35 4.50
N LEU A 147 -10.83 0.28 5.26
CA LEU A 147 -10.49 -0.88 6.10
C LEU A 147 -11.62 -1.24 7.06
N VAL A 148 -12.22 -0.25 7.74
CA VAL A 148 -13.37 -0.46 8.63
C VAL A 148 -14.57 -1.00 7.87
N VAL A 149 -14.88 -0.43 6.70
CA VAL A 149 -15.99 -0.89 5.84
C VAL A 149 -15.75 -2.33 5.35
N ALA A 150 -14.50 -2.69 5.08
CA ALA A 150 -14.08 -4.04 4.71
C ALA A 150 -14.07 -5.03 5.90
N GLY A 151 -14.39 -4.58 7.12
CA GLY A 151 -14.51 -5.42 8.31
C GLY A 151 -13.23 -5.56 9.14
N PHE A 152 -12.22 -4.73 8.89
CA PHE A 152 -10.96 -4.75 9.65
C PHE A 152 -11.11 -3.97 10.95
N ALA A 153 -10.69 -4.60 12.05
CA ALA A 153 -10.66 -3.96 13.35
C ALA A 153 -9.45 -3.01 13.42
N VAL A 154 -9.72 -1.70 13.49
CA VAL A 154 -8.71 -0.66 13.67
C VAL A 154 -8.80 -0.07 15.08
N ARG A 155 -7.66 0.31 15.67
CA ARG A 155 -7.62 1.01 16.96
C ARG A 155 -8.29 2.38 16.84
N ARG A 156 -9.43 2.54 17.52
CA ARG A 156 -10.33 3.71 17.40
C ARG A 156 -9.79 4.97 18.07
N GLU A 157 -8.87 4.91 19.04
CA GLU A 157 -8.33 6.13 19.69
C GLU A 157 -7.62 7.08 18.70
N LEU A 158 -7.19 6.57 17.53
CA LEU A 158 -6.55 7.35 16.46
C LEU A 158 -7.51 7.77 15.33
N ALA A 159 -8.73 7.20 15.29
CA ALA A 159 -9.74 7.59 14.31
C ALA A 159 -10.28 9.02 14.55
N ILE A 160 -10.07 9.54 15.76
CA ILE A 160 -10.25 10.94 16.12
C ILE A 160 -8.92 11.66 15.88
N MET A 161 -8.56 11.92 14.62
CA MET A 161 -7.45 12.82 14.30
C MET A 161 -7.75 14.18 14.95
N ARG A 162 -7.10 14.49 16.08
CA ARG A 162 -7.15 15.83 16.66
C ARG A 162 -6.38 16.77 15.74
N PRO A 163 -7.02 17.81 15.14
CA PRO A 163 -6.36 18.73 14.20
C PRO A 163 -5.21 19.53 14.83
N GLU A 164 -5.06 19.46 16.15
CA GLU A 164 -4.19 20.26 16.99
C GLU A 164 -2.69 19.88 16.88
N ARG A 165 -2.36 18.73 16.27
CA ARG A 165 -0.97 18.32 16.02
C ARG A 165 -0.41 18.75 14.66
N LEU A 166 -1.19 19.41 13.80
CA LEU A 166 -0.74 19.84 12.47
C LEU A 166 -0.09 21.23 12.44
N ILE A 167 -0.07 21.97 13.54
CA ILE A 167 0.48 23.34 13.61
C ILE A 167 1.46 23.45 14.78
N SER A 168 2.69 23.01 14.55
CA SER A 168 3.84 23.53 15.28
C SER A 168 4.80 24.20 14.30
N VAL A 169 4.30 25.21 13.60
CA VAL A 169 5.17 26.22 13.00
C VAL A 169 5.46 27.22 14.11
N LYS A 170 6.64 27.12 14.73
CA LYS A 170 7.14 28.20 15.58
C LYS A 170 7.23 29.46 14.71
N PRO A 171 6.61 30.58 15.08
CA PRO A 171 6.79 31.82 14.33
C PRO A 171 8.24 32.28 14.48
N THR A 172 8.93 32.42 13.35
CA THR A 172 10.23 33.10 13.27
C THR A 172 10.01 34.57 13.67
N PRO A 173 10.77 35.12 14.63
CA PRO A 173 10.63 36.53 14.98
C PRO A 173 11.07 37.39 13.79
N ARG A 174 10.15 38.20 13.28
CA ARG A 174 10.39 39.21 12.25
C ARG A 174 11.36 40.23 12.81
N ALA A 175 12.52 40.39 12.17
CA ALA A 175 13.47 41.43 12.50
C ALA A 175 12.76 42.79 12.43
N ALA A 176 12.92 43.58 13.50
CA ALA A 176 12.42 44.93 13.58
C ALA A 176 13.11 45.79 12.52
N ASP A 177 12.30 46.42 11.66
CA ASP A 177 12.75 47.53 10.82
C ASP A 177 13.16 48.68 11.77
N GLY A 178 14.46 48.95 11.81
CA GLY A 178 15.06 50.09 12.47
C GLY A 178 15.22 51.24 11.48
N THR A 179 14.59 52.36 11.83
CA THR A 179 14.70 53.74 11.33
C THR A 179 16.07 54.14 10.77
#